data_AF-A0A352XDH5-F1
#
_entry.id   AF-A0A352XDH5-F1
#
_cell.length_a   1.000
_cell.length_b   1.000
_cell.length_c   1.000
_cell.angle_alpha   90.00
_cell.angle_beta   90.00
_cell.angle_gamma   90.00
#
_symmetry.space_group_name_H-M   'P 1'
#
loop_
_entity.id
_entity.type
_entity.pdbx_description
1 polymer ?
#
loop_
_entity_poly.entity_id
_entity_poly.type
_entity_poly.pdbx_seq_one_letter_code
_entity_poly.pdbx_strand_id
1 'polypeptide(L)'
;KLIQLLVTEPDNKYLLTIGAYRDNEVSPVHPLIQTIEKIQANETVVNNITIQALDLDSVNQLIADTLDASVNSEQIKVFSELLFNKTQGNPFFLTQLLKTLYSENLLVYQVDTDRWEWDIQQIQAIGIADFNIVELVARNICKLPETTQKALKLAACIGNQFNLEVLSIVNEESNLVTAAHLWEAMQAGLILPLSENYKIPLVFAQEELASVRDVKVDYKFLHDRVQQAAYSLIPESEKKATHLKIGQLLL
;
A
#
# COMPACT_ATOMS: atom_id res chain seq x y z
N LYS A 1 12.01 16.41 -21.25
CA LYS A 1 13.01 17.35 -21.86
C LYS A 1 14.19 17.62 -20.92
N LEU A 2 13.99 18.05 -19.67
CA LEU A 2 15.11 18.28 -18.74
C LEU A 2 16.00 17.04 -18.52
N ILE A 3 15.38 15.89 -18.19
CA ILE A 3 16.12 14.62 -17.97
C ILE A 3 16.97 14.26 -19.19
N GLN A 4 16.39 14.35 -20.40
CA GLN A 4 17.12 14.11 -21.64
C GLN A 4 18.38 14.97 -21.73
N LEU A 5 18.25 16.29 -21.57
CA LEU A 5 19.38 17.23 -21.66
C LEU A 5 20.46 16.91 -20.64
N LEU A 6 20.08 16.66 -19.38
CA LEU A 6 21.04 16.38 -18.31
C LEU A 6 21.83 15.09 -18.55
N VAL A 7 21.18 14.07 -19.11
CA VAL A 7 21.76 12.73 -19.33
C VAL A 7 22.60 12.69 -20.61
N THR A 8 22.24 13.47 -21.64
CA THR A 8 22.97 13.48 -22.91
C THR A 8 24.11 14.51 -22.97
N GLU A 9 24.30 15.35 -21.94
CA GLU A 9 25.38 16.35 -21.98
C GLU A 9 26.77 15.72 -21.72
N PRO A 10 27.74 15.85 -22.65
CA PRO A 10 29.04 15.20 -22.56
C PRO A 10 29.88 15.64 -21.35
N ASP A 11 29.67 16.87 -20.88
CA ASP A 11 30.42 17.44 -19.75
C ASP A 11 29.90 16.94 -18.39
N ASN A 12 28.75 16.26 -18.36
CA ASN A 12 28.12 15.82 -17.13
C ASN A 12 28.65 14.45 -16.66
N LYS A 13 29.88 14.44 -16.12
CA LYS A 13 30.63 13.21 -15.78
C LYS A 13 30.26 12.55 -14.44
N TYR A 14 29.42 13.21 -13.64
CA TYR A 14 29.14 12.79 -12.26
C TYR A 14 27.63 12.65 -11.97
N LEU A 15 26.84 12.32 -12.99
CA LEU A 15 25.40 12.11 -12.86
C LEU A 15 25.03 10.67 -13.17
N LEU A 16 24.44 9.97 -12.19
CA LEU A 16 23.72 8.71 -12.39
C LEU A 16 22.23 8.96 -12.21
N THR A 17 21.44 8.69 -13.26
CA THR A 17 19.98 8.80 -13.19
C THR A 17 19.37 7.42 -13.03
N ILE A 18 18.59 7.23 -11.96
CA ILE A 18 17.82 6.00 -11.72
C ILE A 18 16.34 6.38 -11.76
N GLY A 19 15.56 5.63 -12.54
CA GLY A 19 14.11 5.79 -12.62
C GLY A 19 13.42 4.45 -12.40
N ALA A 20 12.24 4.49 -11.79
CA ALA A 20 11.35 3.34 -11.68
C ALA A 20 9.98 3.74 -12.22
N TYR A 21 9.36 2.85 -12.98
CA TYR A 21 8.02 3.05 -13.52
C TYR A 21 7.31 1.70 -13.65
N ARG A 22 5.98 1.74 -13.69
CA ARG A 22 5.15 0.56 -13.92
C ARG A 22 5.04 0.31 -15.42
N ASP A 23 5.42 -0.87 -15.87
CA ASP A 23 5.39 -1.28 -17.28
C ASP A 23 3.97 -1.31 -17.87
N ASN A 24 2.96 -1.58 -17.03
CA ASN A 24 1.55 -1.58 -17.41
C ASN A 24 0.89 -0.19 -17.48
N GLU A 25 1.53 0.86 -16.94
CA GLU A 25 1.04 2.25 -17.01
C GLU A 25 1.75 3.09 -18.08
N VAL A 26 2.87 2.58 -18.60
CA VAL A 26 3.74 3.28 -19.56
C VAL A 26 3.65 2.58 -20.91
N SER A 27 2.73 3.05 -21.75
CA SER A 27 2.59 2.56 -23.13
C SER A 27 3.78 2.94 -24.02
N PRO A 28 3.98 2.27 -25.18
CA PRO A 28 5.05 2.63 -26.12
C PRO A 28 5.01 4.09 -26.60
N VAL A 29 3.83 4.73 -26.60
CA VAL A 29 3.66 6.14 -26.99
C VAL A 29 3.83 7.11 -25.82
N HIS A 30 4.10 6.62 -24.61
CA HIS A 30 4.22 7.44 -23.41
C HIS A 30 5.44 8.39 -23.51
N PRO A 31 5.35 9.65 -23.04
CA PRO A 31 6.44 10.62 -23.13
C PRO A 31 7.77 10.16 -22.51
N LEU A 32 7.71 9.30 -21.50
CA LEU A 32 8.89 8.67 -20.89
C LEU A 32 9.63 7.77 -21.89
N ILE A 33 8.91 6.88 -22.59
CA ILE A 33 9.51 5.96 -23.57
C ILE A 33 10.15 6.74 -24.71
N GLN A 34 9.44 7.72 -25.26
CA GLN A 34 9.99 8.61 -26.29
C GLN A 34 11.24 9.38 -25.80
N THR A 35 11.32 9.68 -24.50
CA THR A 35 12.49 10.35 -23.92
C THR A 35 13.67 9.38 -23.82
N ILE A 36 13.43 8.14 -23.36
CA ILE A 36 14.44 7.09 -23.27
C ILE A 36 15.00 6.73 -24.65
N GLU A 37 14.14 6.56 -25.65
CA GLU A 37 14.54 6.30 -27.04
C GLU A 37 15.45 7.41 -27.59
N LYS A 38 15.14 8.68 -27.29
CA LYS A 38 15.98 9.82 -27.68
C LYS A 38 17.32 9.86 -26.93
N ILE A 39 17.37 9.40 -25.68
CA ILE A 39 18.63 9.30 -24.92
C ILE A 39 19.50 8.20 -25.54
N GLN A 40 18.93 7.03 -25.83
CA GLN A 40 19.64 5.92 -26.49
C GLN A 40 20.14 6.31 -27.89
N ALA A 41 19.37 7.09 -28.64
CA ALA A 41 19.77 7.61 -29.95
C ALA A 41 20.99 8.56 -29.91
N ASN A 42 21.30 9.15 -28.74
CA ASN A 42 22.51 9.96 -28.51
C ASN A 42 23.66 9.10 -27.92
N GLU A 43 23.65 7.79 -28.18
CA GLU A 43 24.69 6.83 -27.74
C GLU A 43 24.89 6.76 -26.21
N THR A 44 23.95 7.29 -25.43
CA THR A 44 24.01 7.22 -23.97
C THR A 44 23.57 5.83 -23.50
N VAL A 45 24.34 5.21 -22.60
CA VAL A 45 24.03 3.89 -22.05
C VAL A 45 22.78 3.96 -21.19
N VAL A 46 21.77 3.16 -21.55
CA VAL A 46 20.55 2.98 -20.75
C VAL A 46 20.42 1.51 -20.40
N ASN A 47 20.47 1.21 -19.11
CA ASN A 47 20.25 -0.14 -18.58
C ASN A 47 18.83 -0.25 -18.05
N ASN A 48 18.09 -1.27 -18.50
CA ASN A 48 16.76 -1.58 -18.02
C ASN A 48 16.80 -2.84 -17.17
N ILE A 49 16.29 -2.74 -15.94
CA ILE A 49 16.15 -3.87 -15.02
C ILE A 49 14.66 -4.09 -14.80
N THR A 50 14.12 -5.19 -15.32
CA THR A 50 12.73 -5.58 -15.07
C THR A 50 12.66 -6.31 -13.73
N ILE A 51 11.98 -5.70 -12.76
CA ILE A 51 11.77 -6.30 -11.43
C ILE A 51 10.65 -7.33 -11.54
N GLN A 52 11.00 -8.61 -11.41
CA GLN A 52 10.04 -9.71 -11.39
C GLN A 52 9.46 -9.91 -9.99
N ALA A 53 8.40 -10.73 -9.90
CA ALA A 53 7.98 -11.29 -8.62
C ALA A 53 9.12 -12.08 -7.96
N LEU A 54 9.08 -12.20 -6.62
CA LEU A 54 10.05 -13.00 -5.89
C LEU A 54 9.94 -14.47 -6.33
N ASP A 55 11.06 -15.15 -6.47
CA ASP A 55 11.06 -16.60 -6.62
C ASP A 55 10.84 -17.30 -5.27
N LEU A 56 10.64 -18.62 -5.29
CA LEU A 56 10.38 -19.39 -4.08
C LEU A 56 11.53 -19.30 -3.08
N ASP A 57 12.78 -19.27 -3.55
CA ASP A 57 13.97 -19.18 -2.69
C ASP A 57 14.02 -17.83 -1.97
N SER A 58 13.74 -16.74 -2.68
CA SER A 58 13.64 -15.39 -2.12
C SER A 58 12.48 -15.27 -1.14
N VAL A 59 11.32 -15.90 -1.43
CA VAL A 59 10.21 -15.96 -0.48
C VAL A 59 10.62 -16.75 0.76
N ASN A 60 11.26 -17.91 0.62
CA ASN A 60 11.73 -18.71 1.73
C ASN A 60 12.68 -17.91 2.64
N GLN A 61 13.66 -17.23 2.04
CA GLN A 61 14.58 -16.37 2.77
C GLN A 61 13.85 -15.24 3.50
N LEU A 62 12.90 -14.57 2.84
CA LEU A 62 12.10 -13.51 3.46
C LEU A 62 11.30 -14.03 4.67
N ILE A 63 10.69 -15.21 4.56
CA ILE A 63 9.95 -15.84 5.66
C ILE A 63 10.89 -16.25 6.79
N ALA A 64 12.04 -16.86 6.48
CA ALA A 64 13.05 -17.23 7.47
C ALA A 64 13.56 -16.01 8.25
N ASP A 65 13.90 -14.93 7.55
CA ASP A 65 14.36 -13.67 8.14
C ASP A 65 13.28 -13.00 9.00
N THR A 66 12.00 -13.20 8.67
CA THR A 66 10.85 -12.62 9.40
C THR A 66 10.50 -13.42 10.66
N LEU A 67 10.61 -14.74 10.62
CA LEU A 67 10.16 -15.66 11.69
C LEU A 67 11.28 -16.22 12.58
N ASP A 68 12.53 -15.79 12.32
CA ASP A 68 13.75 -16.19 13.02
C ASP A 68 14.23 -17.63 12.74
N ALA A 69 15.54 -17.83 12.85
CA ALA A 69 16.28 -19.06 12.56
C ALA A 69 16.11 -20.17 13.62
N SER A 70 15.43 -19.88 14.74
CA SER A 70 15.08 -20.89 15.75
C SER A 70 14.03 -21.89 15.23
N VAL A 71 13.30 -21.53 14.17
CA VAL A 71 12.32 -22.41 13.53
C VAL A 71 12.99 -23.39 12.56
N ASN A 72 12.49 -24.62 12.53
CA ASN A 72 13.01 -25.67 11.66
C ASN A 72 12.92 -25.27 10.18
N SER A 73 14.06 -25.32 9.48
CA SER A 73 14.19 -24.98 8.05
C SER A 73 13.17 -25.71 7.16
N GLU A 74 12.82 -26.96 7.47
CA GLU A 74 11.81 -27.71 6.72
C GLU A 74 10.40 -27.13 6.93
N GLN A 75 10.06 -26.71 8.16
CA GLN A 75 8.75 -26.09 8.43
C GLN A 75 8.61 -24.73 7.73
N ILE A 76 9.68 -23.93 7.73
CA ILE A 76 9.74 -22.66 6.98
C ILE A 76 9.54 -22.92 5.49
N LYS A 77 10.16 -23.97 4.94
CA LYS A 77 10.03 -24.30 3.52
C LYS A 77 8.60 -24.66 3.13
N VAL A 78 7.94 -25.56 3.87
CA VAL A 78 6.54 -25.93 3.59
C VAL A 78 5.61 -24.73 3.74
N PHE A 79 5.84 -23.86 4.74
CA PHE A 79 5.06 -22.64 4.90
C PHE A 79 5.29 -21.65 3.73
N SER A 80 6.54 -21.48 3.31
CA SER A 80 6.90 -20.62 2.18
C SER A 80 6.31 -21.11 0.87
N GLU A 81 6.28 -22.42 0.63
CA GLU A 81 5.61 -23.01 -0.53
C GLU A 81 4.10 -22.72 -0.54
N LEU A 82 3.43 -22.83 0.62
CA LEU A 82 2.02 -22.47 0.75
C LEU A 82 1.81 -21.00 0.39
N LEU A 83 2.58 -20.09 1.00
CA LEU A 83 2.45 -18.65 0.77
C LEU A 83 2.81 -18.27 -0.67
N PHE A 84 3.86 -18.86 -1.24
CA PHE A 84 4.29 -18.64 -2.62
C PHE A 84 3.20 -19.08 -3.61
N ASN A 85 2.63 -20.27 -3.42
CA ASN A 85 1.57 -20.78 -4.30
C ASN A 85 0.34 -19.85 -4.36
N LYS A 86 0.08 -19.11 -3.28
CA LYS A 86 -1.03 -18.14 -3.24
C LYS A 86 -0.66 -16.78 -3.78
N THR A 87 0.54 -16.32 -3.47
CA THR A 87 0.97 -14.95 -3.76
C THR A 87 1.67 -14.83 -5.11
N GLN A 88 2.11 -15.96 -5.67
CA GLN A 88 2.93 -16.06 -6.88
C GLN A 88 4.15 -15.13 -6.81
N GLY A 89 4.76 -15.04 -5.62
CA GLY A 89 5.93 -14.19 -5.38
C GLY A 89 5.64 -12.69 -5.30
N ASN A 90 4.38 -12.26 -5.33
CA ASN A 90 4.03 -10.84 -5.20
C ASN A 90 4.31 -10.35 -3.77
N PRO A 91 5.30 -9.46 -3.54
CA PRO A 91 5.69 -9.06 -2.18
C PRO A 91 4.56 -8.38 -1.41
N PHE A 92 3.76 -7.54 -2.07
CA PHE A 92 2.63 -6.88 -1.44
C PHE A 92 1.59 -7.89 -0.97
N PHE A 93 1.23 -8.88 -1.81
CA PHE A 93 0.29 -9.92 -1.41
C PHE A 93 0.86 -10.80 -0.29
N LEU A 94 2.13 -11.17 -0.37
CA LEU A 94 2.81 -11.93 0.68
C LEU A 94 2.76 -11.23 2.04
N THR A 95 3.12 -9.94 2.10
CA THR A 95 3.06 -9.16 3.33
C THR A 95 1.63 -9.06 3.86
N GLN A 96 0.64 -8.86 2.99
CA GLN A 96 -0.76 -8.78 3.42
C GLN A 96 -1.23 -10.14 3.98
N LEU A 97 -0.91 -11.24 3.32
CA LEU A 97 -1.28 -12.59 3.77
C LEU A 97 -0.67 -12.91 5.14
N LEU A 98 0.61 -12.60 5.36
CA LEU A 98 1.26 -12.75 6.66
C LEU A 98 0.56 -11.92 7.75
N LYS A 99 0.25 -10.65 7.47
CA LYS A 99 -0.51 -9.78 8.40
C LYS A 99 -1.88 -10.36 8.72
N THR A 100 -2.58 -10.92 7.74
CA THR A 100 -3.89 -11.56 7.95
C THR A 100 -3.75 -12.80 8.84
N LEU A 101 -2.78 -13.68 8.56
CA LEU A 101 -2.52 -14.87 9.39
C LEU A 101 -2.22 -14.49 10.84
N TYR A 102 -1.43 -13.44 11.06
CA TYR A 102 -1.16 -12.90 12.39
C TYR A 102 -2.44 -12.37 13.06
N SER A 103 -3.21 -11.53 12.36
CA SER A 103 -4.44 -10.92 12.90
C SER A 103 -5.57 -11.91 13.21
N GLU A 104 -5.55 -13.08 12.56
CA GLU A 104 -6.51 -14.17 12.77
C GLU A 104 -5.97 -15.22 13.77
N ASN A 105 -4.84 -14.95 14.44
CA ASN A 105 -4.17 -15.84 15.40
C ASN A 105 -3.77 -17.21 14.80
N LEU A 106 -3.43 -17.24 13.52
CA LEU A 106 -2.92 -18.43 12.82
C LEU A 106 -1.40 -18.44 12.66
N LEU A 107 -0.78 -17.27 12.84
CA LEU A 107 0.64 -17.09 13.01
C LEU A 107 0.83 -16.39 14.35
N VAL A 108 1.27 -17.12 15.37
CA VAL A 108 1.30 -16.65 16.76
C VAL A 108 2.72 -16.75 17.29
N TYR A 109 3.20 -15.68 17.91
CA TYR A 109 4.47 -15.70 18.60
C TYR A 109 4.28 -16.20 20.03
N GLN A 110 4.95 -17.31 20.38
CA GLN A 110 4.92 -17.89 21.71
C GLN A 110 6.05 -17.33 22.57
N VAL A 111 5.69 -16.54 23.57
CA VAL A 111 6.66 -15.92 24.48
C VAL A 111 7.42 -16.96 25.32
N ASP A 112 6.76 -18.05 25.74
CA ASP A 112 7.37 -19.08 26.59
C ASP A 112 8.48 -19.89 25.90
N THR A 113 8.42 -19.98 24.56
CA THR A 113 9.35 -20.78 23.75
C THR A 113 10.17 -19.94 22.78
N ASP A 114 10.00 -18.62 22.82
CA ASP A 114 10.66 -17.63 21.96
C ASP A 114 10.65 -18.04 20.48
N ARG A 115 9.47 -18.41 19.98
CA ARG A 115 9.30 -18.90 18.61
C ARG A 115 7.95 -18.56 18.04
N TRP A 116 7.90 -18.48 16.71
CA TRP A 116 6.66 -18.41 15.97
C TRP A 116 6.06 -19.81 15.79
N GLU A 117 4.75 -19.91 15.95
CA GLU A 117 3.97 -21.12 15.73
C GLU A 117 2.85 -20.85 14.72
N TRP A 118 2.62 -21.84 13.87
CA TRP A 118 1.52 -21.87 12.91
C TRP A 118 1.12 -23.32 12.63
N ASP A 119 -0.13 -23.52 12.27
CA ASP A 119 -0.65 -24.81 11.83
C ASP A 119 -1.08 -24.72 10.36
N ILE A 120 -0.32 -25.38 9.49
CA ILE A 120 -0.58 -25.41 8.05
C ILE A 120 -1.95 -26.03 7.73
N GLN A 121 -2.35 -27.07 8.46
CA GLN A 121 -3.64 -27.73 8.26
C GLN A 121 -4.78 -26.80 8.67
N GLN A 122 -4.62 -26.07 9.77
CA GLN A 122 -5.59 -25.07 10.20
C GLN A 122 -5.71 -23.92 9.19
N ILE A 123 -4.57 -23.40 8.70
CA ILE A 123 -4.55 -22.32 7.69
C ILE A 123 -5.27 -22.75 6.41
N GLN A 124 -5.02 -23.98 5.94
CA GLN A 124 -5.70 -24.55 4.79
C GLN A 124 -7.20 -24.78 5.05
N ALA A 125 -7.58 -25.27 6.23
CA ALA A 125 -8.98 -25.54 6.57
C ALA A 125 -9.83 -24.27 6.66
N ILE A 126 -9.25 -23.16 7.14
CA ILE A 126 -9.95 -21.86 7.19
C ILE A 126 -10.04 -21.22 5.79
N GLY A 127 -9.17 -21.64 4.85
CA GLY A 127 -9.16 -21.14 3.48
C GLY A 127 -8.70 -19.68 3.37
N ILE A 128 -8.01 -19.12 4.38
CA ILE A 128 -7.50 -17.73 4.31
C ILE A 128 -6.54 -17.55 3.13
N ALA A 129 -5.79 -18.61 2.83
CA ALA A 129 -4.87 -18.65 1.71
C ALA A 129 -5.59 -18.65 0.34
N ASP A 130 -6.90 -18.94 0.29
CA ASP A 130 -7.68 -19.00 -0.96
C ASP A 130 -8.27 -17.64 -1.36
N PHE A 131 -8.32 -16.66 -0.44
CA PHE A 131 -8.80 -15.32 -0.74
C PHE A 131 -7.89 -14.62 -1.75
N ASN A 132 -8.51 -13.86 -2.66
CA ASN A 132 -7.76 -12.95 -3.51
C ASN A 132 -7.23 -11.75 -2.69
N ILE A 133 -6.30 -10.99 -3.28
CA ILE A 133 -5.69 -9.83 -2.61
C ILE A 133 -6.72 -8.79 -2.14
N VAL A 134 -7.80 -8.57 -2.88
CA VAL A 134 -8.84 -7.57 -2.52
C VAL A 134 -9.61 -8.03 -1.30
N GLU A 135 -10.05 -9.29 -1.28
CA GLU A 135 -10.73 -9.91 -0.14
C GLU A 135 -9.86 -9.91 1.11
N LEU A 136 -8.58 -10.26 0.95
CA LEU A 136 -7.64 -10.31 2.05
C LEU A 136 -7.39 -8.93 2.66
N VAL A 137 -7.17 -7.91 1.83
CA VAL A 137 -7.01 -6.53 2.30
C VAL A 137 -8.32 -6.01 2.91
N ALA A 138 -9.49 -6.39 2.37
CA ALA A 138 -10.79 -6.01 2.93
C ALA A 138 -10.96 -6.58 4.36
N ARG A 139 -10.53 -7.83 4.60
CA ARG A 139 -10.50 -8.42 5.95
C ARG A 139 -9.58 -7.65 6.89
N ASN A 140 -8.38 -7.27 6.43
CA ASN A 140 -7.46 -6.45 7.23
C ASN A 140 -8.08 -5.09 7.58
N ILE A 141 -8.80 -4.46 6.63
CA ILE A 141 -9.54 -3.21 6.90
C ILE A 141 -10.63 -3.45 7.95
N CYS A 142 -11.38 -4.55 7.87
CA CYS A 142 -12.45 -4.89 8.83
C CYS A 142 -11.95 -5.11 10.27
N LYS A 143 -10.64 -5.32 10.49
CA LYS A 143 -10.04 -5.40 11.83
C LYS A 143 -9.72 -4.04 12.45
N LEU A 144 -9.76 -2.96 11.65
CA LEU A 144 -9.54 -1.59 12.14
C LEU A 144 -10.81 -1.06 12.84
N PRO A 145 -10.71 0.02 13.64
CA PRO A 145 -11.88 0.69 14.21
C PRO A 145 -12.90 1.08 13.15
N GLU A 146 -14.19 1.05 13.51
CA GLU A 146 -15.28 1.36 12.57
C GLU A 146 -15.15 2.77 11.96
N THR A 147 -14.61 3.73 12.72
CA THR A 147 -14.32 5.09 12.26
C THR A 147 -13.25 5.11 11.18
N THR A 148 -12.16 4.37 11.35
CA THR A 148 -11.10 4.16 10.35
C THR A 148 -11.65 3.48 9.10
N GLN A 149 -12.47 2.44 9.26
CA GLN A 149 -13.12 1.76 8.15
C GLN A 149 -14.03 2.69 7.35
N LYS A 150 -14.83 3.52 8.04
CA LYS A 150 -15.69 4.55 7.43
C LYS A 150 -14.86 5.54 6.62
N ALA A 151 -13.79 6.08 7.21
CA ALA A 151 -12.89 7.03 6.54
C ALA A 151 -12.26 6.41 5.28
N LEU A 152 -11.79 5.17 5.33
CA LEU A 152 -11.21 4.47 4.17
C LEU A 152 -12.24 4.21 3.05
N LYS A 153 -13.48 3.83 3.41
CA LYS A 153 -14.58 3.65 2.43
C LYS A 153 -14.86 4.96 1.68
N LEU A 154 -14.96 6.08 2.40
CA LEU A 154 -15.18 7.40 1.82
C LEU A 154 -14.00 7.86 0.95
N ALA A 155 -12.77 7.66 1.44
CA ALA A 155 -11.55 7.93 0.67
C ALA A 155 -11.51 7.15 -0.65
N ALA A 156 -11.93 5.88 -0.62
CA ALA A 156 -11.96 5.04 -1.81
C ALA A 156 -12.95 5.53 -2.89
N CYS A 157 -14.04 6.17 -2.47
CA CYS A 157 -14.97 6.87 -3.37
C CYS A 157 -14.37 8.14 -3.99
N ILE A 158 -13.51 8.86 -3.26
CA ILE A 158 -12.84 10.07 -3.75
C ILE A 158 -11.79 9.71 -4.82
N GLY A 159 -10.94 8.73 -4.53
CA GLY A 159 -9.92 8.28 -5.46
C GLY A 159 -8.70 7.63 -4.80
N ASN A 160 -7.73 7.21 -5.63
CA ASN A 160 -6.48 6.62 -5.15
C ASN A 160 -5.63 7.63 -4.36
N GLN A 161 -5.72 8.92 -4.71
CA GLN A 161 -5.18 10.05 -3.97
C GLN A 161 -6.33 10.90 -3.47
N PHE A 162 -6.25 11.37 -2.23
CA PHE A 162 -7.31 12.17 -1.61
C PHE A 162 -6.71 13.20 -0.64
N ASN A 163 -7.39 14.33 -0.54
CA ASN A 163 -7.01 15.42 0.35
C ASN A 163 -7.76 15.30 1.69
N LEU A 164 -7.09 15.61 2.80
CA LEU A 164 -7.66 15.53 4.15
C LEU A 164 -8.89 16.43 4.34
N GLU A 165 -8.86 17.64 3.78
CA GLU A 165 -9.96 18.61 3.87
C GLU A 165 -11.20 18.12 3.12
N VAL A 166 -11.00 17.56 1.93
CA VAL A 166 -12.09 16.95 1.15
C VAL A 166 -12.67 15.75 1.91
N LEU A 167 -11.82 14.89 2.44
CA LEU A 167 -12.27 13.72 3.19
C LEU A 167 -12.97 14.11 4.51
N SER A 168 -12.51 15.14 5.20
CA SER A 168 -13.12 15.59 6.46
C SER A 168 -14.52 16.18 6.24
N ILE A 169 -14.70 16.97 5.17
CA ILE A 169 -16.00 17.44 4.71
C ILE A 169 -16.94 16.26 4.45
N VAL A 170 -16.47 15.27 3.68
CA VAL A 170 -17.26 14.08 3.31
C VAL A 170 -17.56 13.18 4.52
N ASN A 171 -16.62 13.08 5.44
CA ASN A 171 -16.76 12.32 6.69
C ASN A 171 -17.61 13.07 7.73
N GLU A 172 -17.90 14.35 7.48
CA GLU A 172 -18.64 15.28 8.36
C GLU A 172 -17.97 15.45 9.72
N GLU A 173 -16.63 15.46 9.73
CA GLU A 173 -15.79 15.58 10.93
C GLU A 173 -14.71 16.65 10.70
N SER A 174 -14.03 17.06 11.76
CA SER A 174 -12.91 18.01 11.62
C SER A 174 -11.68 17.33 11.00
N ASN A 175 -10.75 18.13 10.47
CA ASN A 175 -9.46 17.63 9.96
C ASN A 175 -8.69 16.83 11.02
N LEU A 176 -8.74 17.25 12.29
CA LEU A 176 -8.06 16.57 13.39
C LEU A 176 -8.64 15.18 13.65
N VAL A 177 -9.96 15.11 13.76
CA VAL A 177 -10.65 13.83 14.03
C VAL A 177 -10.47 12.88 12.85
N THR A 178 -10.63 13.38 11.62
CA THR A 178 -10.41 12.60 10.41
C THR A 178 -8.96 12.11 10.29
N ALA A 179 -7.97 12.95 10.59
CA ALA A 179 -6.56 12.55 10.59
C ALA A 179 -6.26 11.49 11.66
N ALA A 180 -6.87 11.61 12.85
CA ALA A 180 -6.76 10.61 13.89
C ALA A 180 -7.36 9.26 13.46
N HIS A 181 -8.51 9.26 12.77
CA HIS A 181 -9.09 8.05 12.20
C HIS A 181 -8.21 7.41 11.12
N LEU A 182 -7.47 8.21 10.34
CA LEU A 182 -6.54 7.70 9.32
C LEU A 182 -5.24 7.16 9.90
N TRP A 183 -4.90 7.47 11.15
CA TRP A 183 -3.63 7.11 11.75
C TRP A 183 -3.40 5.59 11.76
N GLU A 184 -4.39 4.81 12.19
CA GLU A 184 -4.26 3.35 12.23
C GLU A 184 -4.18 2.72 10.84
N ALA A 185 -4.89 3.28 9.85
CA ALA A 185 -4.77 2.82 8.47
C ALA A 185 -3.36 3.07 7.92
N MET A 186 -2.72 4.16 8.31
CA MET A 186 -1.35 4.47 7.93
C MET A 186 -0.36 3.55 8.63
N GLN A 187 -0.53 3.29 9.93
CA GLN A 187 0.28 2.31 10.67
C GLN A 187 0.14 0.89 10.10
N ALA A 188 -1.06 0.51 9.66
CA ALA A 188 -1.31 -0.76 8.99
C ALA A 188 -0.68 -0.83 7.59
N GLY A 189 -0.20 0.30 7.04
CA GLY A 189 0.38 0.39 5.70
C GLY A 189 -0.67 0.29 4.60
N LEU A 190 -1.89 0.80 4.82
CA LEU A 190 -2.96 0.83 3.83
C LEU A 190 -2.94 2.13 3.01
N ILE A 191 -2.49 3.22 3.63
CA ILE A 191 -2.35 4.55 3.04
C ILE A 191 -0.98 5.15 3.38
N LEU A 192 -0.54 6.10 2.57
CA LEU A 192 0.69 6.87 2.75
C LEU A 192 0.38 8.37 2.67
N PRO A 193 1.03 9.20 3.49
CA PRO A 193 1.02 10.65 3.31
C PRO A 193 1.92 11.03 2.13
N LEU A 194 1.55 12.07 1.38
CA LEU A 194 2.33 12.60 0.26
C LEU A 194 3.25 13.77 0.67
N SER A 195 3.15 14.23 1.92
CA SER A 195 4.06 15.22 2.50
C SER A 195 4.12 15.06 4.02
N GLU A 196 5.19 15.55 4.65
CA GLU A 196 5.38 15.53 6.12
C GLU A 196 4.34 16.33 6.90
N ASN A 197 3.54 17.15 6.21
CA ASN A 197 2.49 17.97 6.78
C ASN A 197 1.38 17.15 7.48
N TYR A 198 1.27 15.86 7.19
CA TYR A 198 0.31 14.96 7.84
C TYR A 198 0.45 14.89 9.36
N LYS A 199 1.63 15.25 9.90
CA LYS A 199 1.90 15.30 11.34
C LYS A 199 1.21 16.46 12.03
N ILE A 200 0.92 17.55 11.32
CA ILE A 200 0.34 18.76 11.89
C ILE A 200 -1.01 18.47 12.55
N PRO A 201 -2.00 17.86 11.88
CA PRO A 201 -3.28 17.55 12.52
C PRO A 201 -3.20 16.44 13.59
N LEU A 202 -2.05 15.79 13.78
CA LEU A 202 -1.87 14.74 14.79
C LEU A 202 -1.21 15.25 16.08
N VAL A 203 -0.46 16.35 15.98
CA VAL A 203 0.37 16.87 17.09
C VAL A 203 -0.20 18.14 17.68
N PHE A 204 -0.85 18.98 16.88
CA PHE A 204 -1.33 20.29 17.32
C PHE A 204 -2.79 20.26 17.75
N ALA A 205 -3.14 21.08 18.74
CA ALA A 205 -4.52 21.24 19.20
C ALA A 205 -5.33 22.12 18.21
N GLN A 206 -6.66 21.99 18.26
CA GLN A 206 -7.59 22.67 17.33
C GLN A 206 -7.45 24.20 17.33
N GLU A 207 -7.07 24.78 18.46
CA GLU A 207 -6.86 26.22 18.64
C GLU A 207 -5.58 26.72 17.94
N GLU A 208 -4.56 25.86 17.80
CA GLU A 208 -3.27 26.19 17.19
C GLU A 208 -3.32 26.10 15.65
N LEU A 209 -4.08 25.14 15.10
CA LEU A 209 -4.27 24.99 13.65
C LEU A 209 -5.02 26.15 13.00
N ALA A 210 -5.79 26.93 13.77
CA ALA A 210 -6.53 28.07 13.23
C ALA A 210 -5.64 29.15 12.60
N SER A 211 -4.35 29.16 12.96
CA SER A 211 -3.29 30.01 12.41
C SER A 211 -2.58 29.42 11.18
N VAL A 212 -2.75 28.12 10.92
CA VAL A 212 -2.11 27.34 9.85
C VAL A 212 -3.15 27.00 8.78
N ARG A 213 -3.75 28.03 8.16
CA ARG A 213 -4.93 27.87 7.28
C ARG A 213 -4.65 27.27 5.90
N ASP A 214 -3.40 26.99 5.53
CA ASP A 214 -3.04 26.65 4.15
C ASP A 214 -2.24 25.34 4.00
N VAL A 215 -2.17 24.53 5.06
CA VAL A 215 -1.41 23.28 4.98
C VAL A 215 -2.26 22.18 4.39
N LYS A 216 -2.04 21.93 3.10
CA LYS A 216 -2.59 20.76 2.40
C LYS A 216 -1.92 19.49 2.88
N VAL A 217 -2.76 18.55 3.33
CA VAL A 217 -2.37 17.20 3.66
C VAL A 217 -3.05 16.28 2.66
N ASP A 218 -2.24 15.64 1.82
CA ASP A 218 -2.71 14.67 0.83
C ASP A 218 -2.22 13.28 1.21
N TYR A 219 -3.08 12.29 0.99
CA TYR A 219 -2.81 10.88 1.17
C TYR A 219 -2.99 10.14 -0.14
N LYS A 220 -2.39 8.95 -0.21
CA LYS A 220 -2.61 7.99 -1.28
C LYS A 220 -2.78 6.60 -0.68
N PHE A 221 -3.64 5.77 -1.27
CA PHE A 221 -3.61 4.34 -0.97
C PHE A 221 -2.24 3.74 -1.35
N LEU A 222 -1.69 2.89 -0.49
CA LEU A 222 -0.40 2.25 -0.75
C LEU A 222 -0.42 1.49 -2.08
N HIS A 223 -1.55 0.88 -2.39
CA HIS A 223 -1.78 0.16 -3.63
C HIS A 223 -3.22 0.33 -4.12
N ASP A 224 -3.44 0.29 -5.43
CA ASP A 224 -4.78 0.39 -6.04
C ASP A 224 -5.71 -0.74 -5.56
N ARG A 225 -5.14 -1.87 -5.16
CA ARG A 225 -5.86 -3.00 -4.54
C ARG A 225 -6.41 -2.66 -3.16
N VAL A 226 -5.75 -1.79 -2.41
CA VAL A 226 -6.26 -1.31 -1.11
C VAL A 226 -7.47 -0.40 -1.32
N GLN A 227 -7.41 0.50 -2.30
CA GLN A 227 -8.57 1.32 -2.67
C GLN A 227 -9.75 0.43 -3.09
N GLN A 228 -9.51 -0.56 -3.95
CA GLN A 228 -10.54 -1.51 -4.39
C GLN A 228 -11.15 -2.29 -3.21
N ALA A 229 -10.32 -2.75 -2.28
CA ALA A 229 -10.76 -3.45 -1.08
C ALA A 229 -11.66 -2.54 -0.21
N ALA A 230 -11.20 -1.33 0.10
CA ALA A 230 -12.00 -0.35 0.84
C ALA A 230 -13.33 -0.04 0.12
N TYR A 231 -13.32 0.13 -1.20
CA TYR A 231 -14.53 0.38 -1.98
C TYR A 231 -15.49 -0.82 -2.00
N SER A 232 -14.97 -2.06 -2.02
CA SER A 232 -15.78 -3.28 -2.00
C SER A 232 -16.52 -3.50 -0.67
N LEU A 233 -16.07 -2.86 0.42
CA LEU A 233 -16.74 -2.90 1.71
C LEU A 233 -17.99 -2.02 1.78
N ILE A 234 -18.26 -1.22 0.74
CA ILE A 234 -19.50 -0.45 0.63
C ILE A 234 -20.57 -1.34 0.00
N PRO A 235 -21.73 -1.55 0.65
CA PRO A 235 -22.82 -2.32 0.05
C PRO A 235 -23.24 -1.76 -1.30
N GLU A 236 -23.54 -2.63 -2.26
CA GLU A 236 -23.84 -2.20 -3.65
C GLU A 236 -25.05 -1.25 -3.73
N SER A 237 -26.02 -1.43 -2.83
CA SER A 237 -27.19 -0.56 -2.67
C SER A 237 -26.84 0.86 -2.18
N GLU A 238 -25.74 1.02 -1.47
CA GLU A 238 -25.32 2.28 -0.84
C GLU A 238 -24.36 3.08 -1.72
N LYS A 239 -23.60 2.43 -2.61
CA LYS A 239 -22.56 3.10 -3.43
C LYS A 239 -23.06 4.36 -4.14
N LYS A 240 -24.22 4.29 -4.81
CA LYS A 240 -24.80 5.45 -5.52
C LYS A 240 -25.17 6.59 -4.57
N ALA A 241 -25.75 6.26 -3.41
CA ALA A 241 -26.13 7.24 -2.41
C ALA A 241 -24.89 7.90 -1.79
N THR A 242 -23.83 7.13 -1.52
CA THR A 242 -22.55 7.64 -1.02
C THR A 242 -21.92 8.61 -2.01
N HIS A 243 -21.83 8.27 -3.30
CA HIS A 243 -21.31 9.17 -4.34
C HIS A 243 -22.14 10.44 -4.48
N LEU A 244 -23.47 10.34 -4.42
CA LEU A 244 -24.35 11.51 -4.45
C LEU A 244 -24.09 12.44 -3.26
N LYS A 245 -23.98 11.87 -2.05
CA LYS A 245 -23.70 12.63 -0.83
C LYS A 245 -22.34 13.33 -0.91
N ILE A 246 -21.32 12.64 -1.39
CA ILE A 246 -19.99 13.23 -1.64
C ILE A 246 -20.11 14.42 -2.60
N GLY A 247 -20.80 14.24 -3.73
CA GLY A 247 -21.01 15.30 -4.70
C GLY A 247 -21.75 16.51 -4.12
N GLN A 248 -22.75 16.28 -3.26
CA GLN A 248 -23.51 17.35 -2.60
C GLN A 248 -22.69 18.13 -1.57
N LEU A 249 -21.77 17.47 -0.86
CA LEU A 249 -20.93 18.11 0.15
C LEU A 249 -19.76 18.91 -0.45
N LEU A 250 -19.41 18.67 -1.71
CA LEU A 250 -18.29 19.33 -2.41
C LEU A 250 -18.72 20.45 -3.37
N LEU A 251 -20.03 20.74 -3.47
CA LEU A 251 -20.60 21.85 -4.25
C LEU A 251 -20.78 23.09 -3.36
#